data_AF-A0A428BUZ1-F1
#
_entry.id   AF-A0A428BUZ1-F1
#
_cell.length_a   1.000
_cell.length_b   1.000
_cell.length_c   1.000
_cell.angle_alpha   90.00
_cell.angle_beta   90.00
_cell.angle_gamma   90.00
#
_symmetry.space_group_name_H-M   'P 1'
#
loop_
_entity.id
_entity.type
_entity.pdbx_description
1 polymer ?
#
loop_
_entity_poly.entity_id
_entity_poly.type
_entity_poly.pdbx_seq_one_letter_code
_entity_poly.pdbx_strand_id
1 'polypeptide(L)'
;MKRLIAYFVSGMRTASFVYLSLVLLAQFYSGITYPAPTTKNILALFLMSGIMGVLTLILERLEFLAYSMRVGVHLLATATILVLTYLFFGWGSALLSPLLWFFFLLIYGLIWLYQIWQTHKLAQRINQALEDKRKKTNH
;
A
#
# COMPACT_ATOMS: atom_id res chain seq x y z
N MET A 1 3.81 17.22 10.55
CA MET A 1 4.36 16.08 11.31
C MET A 1 3.33 14.98 11.59
N LYS A 2 2.18 15.26 12.23
CA LYS A 2 1.17 14.24 12.56
C LYS A 2 0.72 13.36 11.37
N ARG A 3 0.47 13.97 10.21
CA ARG A 3 0.12 13.25 8.97
C ARG A 3 1.25 12.34 8.46
N LEU A 4 2.50 12.79 8.47
CA LEU A 4 3.64 12.00 7.99
C LEU A 4 3.81 10.74 8.84
N ILE A 5 3.75 10.89 10.17
CA ILE A 5 3.81 9.76 11.11
C ILE A 5 2.61 8.83 10.92
N ALA A 6 1.40 9.36 10.72
CA ALA A 6 0.22 8.54 10.49
C ALA A 6 0.33 7.68 9.22
N TYR A 7 0.86 8.24 8.14
CA TYR A 7 1.09 7.49 6.89
C TYR A 7 2.23 6.48 7.01
N PHE A 8 3.31 6.83 7.71
CA PHE A 8 4.38 5.90 8.03
C PHE A 8 3.85 4.68 8.82
N VAL A 9 3.10 4.93 9.90
CA VAL A 9 2.47 3.89 10.72
C VAL A 9 1.43 3.09 9.93
N SER A 10 0.67 3.75 9.04
CA SER A 10 -0.27 3.05 8.17
C SER A 10 0.45 2.09 7.21
N GLY A 11 1.59 2.52 6.64
CA GLY A 11 2.46 1.66 5.83
C GLY A 11 2.94 0.43 6.59
N MET A 12 3.47 0.64 7.80
CA MET A 12 3.89 -0.45 8.69
C MET A 12 2.77 -1.42 9.02
N ARG A 13 1.56 -0.91 9.31
CA ARG A 13 0.38 -1.74 9.61
C ARG A 13 0.01 -2.63 8.43
N THR A 14 -0.06 -2.06 7.23
CA THR A 14 -0.40 -2.82 6.01
C THR A 14 0.63 -3.90 5.73
N ALA A 15 1.92 -3.57 5.80
CA ALA A 15 2.98 -4.57 5.55
C ALA A 15 3.04 -5.64 6.64
N SER A 16 2.83 -5.29 7.90
CA SER A 16 2.75 -6.26 9.00
C SER A 16 1.60 -7.23 8.79
N PHE A 17 0.43 -6.73 8.40
CA PHE A 17 -0.73 -7.57 8.08
C PHE A 17 -0.41 -8.53 6.92
N VAL A 18 0.12 -8.00 5.82
CA VAL A 18 0.50 -8.81 4.64
C VAL A 18 1.54 -9.86 4.99
N TYR A 19 2.60 -9.48 5.71
CA TYR A 19 3.66 -10.40 6.11
C TYR A 19 3.11 -11.53 6.99
N LEU A 20 2.30 -11.21 8.00
CA LEU A 20 1.69 -12.23 8.86
C LEU A 20 0.71 -13.13 8.08
N SER A 21 -0.05 -12.58 7.13
CA SER A 21 -0.88 -13.38 6.22
C SER A 21 -0.05 -14.33 5.36
N LEU A 22 1.11 -13.89 4.86
CA LEU A 22 2.03 -14.74 4.10
C LEU A 22 2.64 -15.84 4.97
N VAL A 23 3.06 -15.50 6.20
CA VAL A 23 3.56 -16.49 7.17
C VAL A 23 2.49 -17.54 7.46
N LEU A 24 1.25 -17.11 7.69
CA LEU A 24 0.12 -18.01 7.91
C LEU A 24 -0.14 -18.90 6.69
N LEU A 25 -0.16 -18.32 5.49
CA LEU A 25 -0.39 -19.07 4.26
C LEU A 25 0.71 -20.09 3.99
N ALA A 26 1.96 -19.76 4.33
CA ALA A 26 3.09 -20.67 4.20
C ALA A 26 3.03 -21.88 5.16
N GLN A 27 2.24 -21.81 6.25
CA GLN A 27 1.96 -22.98 7.08
C GLN A 27 1.11 -24.02 6.34
N PHE A 28 0.27 -23.58 5.39
CA PHE A 28 -0.58 -24.44 4.58
C PHE A 28 0.07 -24.82 3.25
N TYR A 29 1.00 -24.01 2.74
CA TYR A 29 1.63 -24.19 1.44
C TYR A 29 3.16 -24.04 1.53
N SER A 30 3.89 -25.15 1.48
CA SER A 30 5.35 -25.23 1.60
C SER A 30 6.13 -24.56 0.45
N GLY A 31 5.46 -24.15 -0.62
CA GLY A 31 6.08 -23.43 -1.75
C GLY A 31 6.23 -21.91 -1.55
N ILE A 32 5.72 -21.35 -0.44
CA ILE A 32 5.74 -19.91 -0.20
C ILE A 32 7.01 -19.52 0.55
N THR A 33 7.88 -18.79 -0.13
CA THR A 33 9.10 -18.22 0.46
C THR A 33 8.79 -16.85 1.05
N TYR A 34 9.16 -16.65 2.32
CA TYR A 34 9.10 -15.36 2.99
C TYR A 34 10.40 -15.10 3.78
N PRO A 35 10.77 -13.83 4.02
CA PRO A 35 11.96 -13.53 4.82
C PRO A 35 11.82 -14.13 6.21
N ALA A 36 12.85 -14.83 6.71
CA ALA A 36 12.83 -15.37 8.06
C ALA A 36 12.56 -14.26 9.10
N PRO A 37 11.82 -14.53 10.20
CA PRO A 37 11.43 -13.52 11.19
C PRO A 37 12.61 -13.16 12.12
N THR A 38 13.70 -12.68 11.54
CA THR A 38 14.87 -12.16 12.27
C THR A 38 14.70 -10.67 12.53
N THR A 39 15.35 -10.15 13.57
CA THR A 39 15.31 -8.71 13.91
C THR A 39 15.69 -7.83 12.72
N LYS A 40 16.71 -8.22 11.95
CA LYS A 40 17.14 -7.51 10.73
C LYS A 40 16.00 -7.43 9.71
N ASN A 41 15.33 -8.54 9.45
CA ASN A 41 14.30 -8.64 8.40
C ASN A 41 13.02 -7.91 8.81
N ILE A 42 12.66 -7.97 10.09
CA ILE A 42 11.51 -7.23 10.65
C ILE A 42 11.76 -5.72 10.56
N LEU A 43 12.94 -5.25 10.95
CA LEU A 43 13.33 -3.83 10.81
C LEU A 43 13.32 -3.39 9.35
N ALA A 44 13.81 -4.22 8.42
CA ALA A 44 13.76 -3.95 6.98
C ALA A 44 12.33 -3.75 6.49
N LEU A 45 11.43 -4.68 6.83
CA LEU A 45 10.02 -4.63 6.48
C LEU A 45 9.34 -3.37 7.04
N PHE A 46 9.61 -3.01 8.29
CA PHE A 46 9.03 -1.83 8.93
C PHE A 46 9.51 -0.54 8.27
N LEU A 47 10.81 -0.41 8.05
CA LEU A 47 11.38 0.80 7.45
C LEU A 47 10.92 0.97 6.00
N MET A 48 10.99 -0.10 5.20
CA MET A 48 10.55 -0.10 3.81
C MET A 48 9.07 0.28 3.70
N SER A 49 8.21 -0.38 4.49
CA SER A 49 6.77 -0.14 4.44
C SER A 49 6.36 1.21 4.98
N GLY A 50 7.04 1.70 6.01
CA GLY A 50 6.84 3.06 6.50
C GLY A 50 7.23 4.11 5.45
N ILE A 51 8.36 3.92 4.76
CA ILE A 51 8.78 4.80 3.65
C ILE A 51 7.75 4.76 2.51
N MET A 52 7.24 3.57 2.14
CA MET A 52 6.19 3.45 1.13
C MET A 52 4.90 4.18 1.55
N GLY A 53 4.52 4.12 2.83
CA GLY A 53 3.39 4.89 3.35
C GLY A 53 3.59 6.40 3.23
N VAL A 54 4.78 6.91 3.56
CA VAL A 54 5.13 8.33 3.37
C VAL A 54 5.16 8.70 1.88
N LEU A 55 5.63 7.81 1.01
CA LEU A 55 5.61 8.00 -0.43
C LEU A 55 4.16 8.16 -0.95
N THR A 56 3.20 7.39 -0.43
CA THR A 56 1.77 7.59 -0.74
C THR A 56 1.32 9.01 -0.41
N LEU A 57 1.68 9.55 0.76
CA LEU A 57 1.34 10.93 1.14
C LEU A 57 1.93 11.96 0.17
N ILE A 58 3.18 11.78 -0.25
CA ILE A 58 3.86 12.69 -1.18
C ILE A 58 3.16 12.66 -2.54
N LEU A 59 2.84 11.47 -3.05
CA LEU A 59 2.16 11.29 -4.33
C LEU A 59 0.71 11.78 -4.32
N GLU A 60 -0.01 11.61 -3.23
CA GLU A 60 -1.35 12.20 -3.06
C GLU A 60 -1.32 13.72 -3.12
N ARG A 61 -0.22 14.36 -2.70
CA ARG A 61 -0.05 15.82 -2.72
C ARG A 61 0.37 16.37 -4.09
N LEU A 62 0.74 15.52 -5.03
CA LEU A 62 1.10 15.89 -6.39
C LEU A 62 -0.19 16.05 -7.22
N GLU A 63 -0.91 17.16 -6.96
CA GLU A 63 -2.22 17.48 -7.58
C GLU A 63 -2.16 17.75 -9.08
N PHE A 64 -0.97 18.03 -9.64
CA PHE A 64 -0.80 18.27 -11.07
C PHE A 64 -0.88 17.00 -11.93
N LEU A 65 -0.76 15.82 -11.33
CA LEU A 65 -0.83 14.55 -12.05
C LEU A 65 -2.27 14.09 -12.20
N ALA A 66 -2.67 13.75 -13.42
CA ALA A 66 -3.92 13.05 -13.67
C ALA A 66 -3.99 11.78 -12.80
N TYR A 67 -5.20 11.43 -12.34
CA TYR A 67 -5.40 10.29 -11.43
C TYR A 67 -4.71 9.01 -11.92
N SER A 68 -4.86 8.67 -13.21
CA SER A 68 -4.23 7.49 -13.82
C SER A 68 -2.70 7.55 -13.82
N MET A 69 -2.11 8.73 -14.09
CA MET A 69 -0.66 8.91 -14.02
C MET A 69 -0.14 8.78 -12.60
N ARG A 70 -0.86 9.32 -11.60
CA ARG A 70 -0.48 9.18 -10.19
C ARG A 70 -0.42 7.71 -9.75
N VAL A 71 -1.36 6.90 -10.21
CA VAL A 71 -1.38 5.45 -9.95
C VAL A 71 -0.18 4.76 -10.60
N GLY A 72 0.14 5.11 -11.85
CA GLY A 72 1.32 4.58 -12.54
C GLY A 72 2.63 4.94 -11.83
N VAL A 73 2.80 6.21 -11.45
CA VAL A 73 3.99 6.68 -10.72
C VAL A 73 4.07 6.03 -9.33
N HIS A 74 2.95 5.85 -8.64
CA HIS A 74 2.94 5.17 -7.34
C HIS A 74 3.35 3.71 -7.45
N LEU A 75 2.85 3.00 -8.47
CA LEU A 75 3.25 1.62 -8.74
C LEU A 75 4.75 1.51 -9.02
N LEU A 76 5.28 2.37 -9.90
CA LEU A 76 6.70 2.37 -10.24
C LEU A 76 7.57 2.70 -9.02
N ALA A 77 7.21 3.74 -8.26
CA ALA A 77 7.99 4.16 -7.09
C ALA A 77 7.97 3.11 -5.97
N THR A 78 6.82 2.46 -5.71
CA THR A 78 6.74 1.36 -4.73
C THR A 78 7.51 0.11 -5.21
N ALA A 79 7.47 -0.20 -6.50
CA ALA A 79 8.30 -1.26 -7.09
C ALA A 79 9.80 -0.94 -6.98
N THR A 80 10.23 0.31 -7.22
CA THR A 80 11.62 0.73 -7.04
C THR A 80 12.07 0.58 -5.59
N ILE A 81 11.26 1.01 -4.62
CA ILE A 81 11.58 0.84 -3.19
C ILE A 81 11.70 -0.65 -2.83
N LEU A 82 10.81 -1.49 -3.36
CA LEU A 82 10.87 -2.95 -3.19
C LEU A 82 12.20 -3.51 -3.71
N VAL A 83 12.57 -3.20 -4.94
CA VAL A 83 13.83 -3.66 -5.55
C VAL A 83 15.04 -3.19 -4.73
N LEU A 84 15.12 -1.89 -4.42
CA LEU A 84 16.23 -1.33 -3.66
C LEU A 84 16.37 -1.96 -2.28
N THR A 85 15.25 -2.20 -1.58
CA THR A 85 15.25 -2.84 -0.27
C THR A 85 15.73 -4.29 -0.37
N TYR A 86 15.24 -5.04 -1.35
CA TYR A 86 15.64 -6.43 -1.53
C TYR A 86 17.13 -6.53 -1.88
N LEU A 87 17.66 -5.64 -2.72
CA LEU A 87 19.09 -5.58 -3.02
C LEU A 87 19.92 -5.21 -1.78
N PHE A 88 19.51 -4.18 -1.04
CA PHE A 88 20.23 -3.69 0.15
C PHE A 88 20.29 -4.73 1.28
N PHE A 89 19.22 -5.51 1.48
CA PHE A 89 19.16 -6.52 2.54
C PHE A 89 19.69 -7.90 2.11
N GLY A 90 20.10 -8.07 0.85
CA GLY A 90 20.69 -9.30 0.33
C GLY A 90 19.68 -10.34 -0.16
N TRP A 91 18.43 -9.94 -0.46
CA TRP A 91 17.37 -10.79 -0.99
C TRP A 91 17.20 -10.65 -2.51
N GLY A 92 18.23 -10.20 -3.22
CA GLY A 92 18.17 -9.95 -4.66
C GLY A 92 17.71 -11.16 -5.50
N SER A 93 18.02 -12.38 -5.07
CA SER A 93 17.56 -13.61 -5.74
C SER A 93 16.05 -13.76 -5.76
N ALA A 94 15.33 -13.26 -4.74
CA ALA A 94 13.88 -13.31 -4.69
C ALA A 94 13.22 -12.41 -5.76
N LEU A 95 13.93 -11.39 -6.26
CA LEU A 95 13.43 -10.53 -7.35
C LEU A 95 13.29 -11.28 -8.68
N LEU A 96 13.99 -12.40 -8.84
CA LEU A 96 13.88 -13.25 -10.03
C LEU A 96 12.63 -14.16 -9.97
N SER A 97 11.99 -14.27 -8.81
CA SER A 97 10.80 -15.11 -8.65
C SER A 97 9.56 -14.42 -9.23
N PRO A 98 8.87 -15.02 -10.22
CA PRO A 98 7.63 -14.46 -10.77
C PRO A 98 6.52 -14.35 -9.72
N LEU A 99 6.56 -15.22 -8.70
CA LEU A 99 5.59 -15.22 -7.59
C LEU A 99 5.65 -13.93 -6.78
N LEU A 100 6.85 -13.37 -6.54
CA LEU A 100 7.00 -12.11 -5.80
C LEU A 100 6.22 -10.99 -6.50
N TRP A 101 6.40 -10.86 -7.81
CA TRP A 101 5.74 -9.84 -8.62
C TRP A 101 4.24 -10.08 -8.73
N PHE A 102 3.80 -11.33 -8.82
CA PHE A 102 2.39 -11.68 -8.77
C PHE A 102 1.73 -11.22 -7.46
N PHE A 103 2.31 -11.56 -6.30
CA PHE A 103 1.78 -11.12 -5.01
C PHE A 103 1.85 -9.61 -4.85
N PHE A 104 2.93 -8.96 -5.30
CA PHE A 104 3.05 -7.50 -5.27
C PHE A 104 1.92 -6.83 -6.07
N LEU A 105 1.69 -7.25 -7.32
CA LEU A 105 0.62 -6.71 -8.16
C LEU A 105 -0.77 -7.03 -7.61
N LEU A 106 -0.97 -8.24 -7.06
CA LEU A 106 -2.22 -8.64 -6.44
C LEU A 106 -2.57 -7.76 -5.24
N ILE A 107 -1.61 -7.60 -4.31
CA ILE A 107 -1.79 -6.76 -3.12
C ILE A 107 -1.99 -5.30 -3.51
N TYR A 108 -1.19 -4.79 -4.45
CA TYR A 108 -1.32 -3.43 -4.96
C TYR A 108 -2.71 -3.20 -5.58
N GLY A 109 -3.17 -4.13 -6.42
CA GLY A 109 -4.49 -4.10 -7.02
C GLY A 109 -5.62 -4.11 -5.99
N LEU A 110 -5.52 -4.96 -4.97
CA LEU A 110 -6.52 -5.02 -3.88
C LEU A 110 -6.58 -3.71 -3.08
N ILE A 111 -5.43 -3.15 -2.70
CA ILE A 111 -5.36 -1.86 -1.98
C ILE A 111 -5.96 -0.75 -2.84
N TRP A 112 -5.64 -0.74 -4.13
CA TRP A 112 -6.12 0.29 -5.04
C TRP A 112 -7.63 0.18 -5.30
N LEU A 113 -8.15 -1.03 -5.52
CA LEU A 113 -9.60 -1.29 -5.61
C LEU A 113 -10.33 -0.82 -4.35
N TYR A 114 -9.78 -1.12 -3.17
CA TYR A 114 -10.30 -0.64 -1.91
C TYR A 114 -10.33 0.89 -1.86
N GLN A 115 -9.26 1.56 -2.33
CA GLN A 115 -9.17 3.02 -2.32
C GLN A 115 -10.15 3.69 -3.29
N ILE A 116 -10.37 3.12 -4.48
CA ILE A 116 -11.43 3.55 -5.41
C ILE A 116 -12.80 3.43 -4.75
N TRP A 117 -13.09 2.27 -4.15
CA TRP A 117 -14.37 2.03 -3.50
C TRP A 117 -14.64 2.99 -2.34
N GLN A 118 -13.62 3.27 -1.53
CA GLN A 118 -13.65 4.30 -0.48
C GLN A 118 -13.98 5.68 -1.05
N THR A 119 -13.32 6.05 -2.15
CA THR A 119 -13.50 7.35 -2.83
C THR A 119 -14.94 7.49 -3.36
N HIS A 120 -15.48 6.45 -3.98
CA HIS A 120 -16.88 6.44 -4.44
C HIS A 120 -17.88 6.55 -3.28
N LYS A 121 -17.68 5.80 -2.18
CA LYS A 121 -18.53 5.92 -0.98
C LYS A 121 -18.49 7.31 -0.38
N LEU A 122 -17.32 7.94 -0.33
CA LEU A 122 -17.18 9.30 0.17
C LEU A 122 -17.91 10.31 -0.73
N ALA A 123 -17.77 10.19 -2.05
CA ALA A 123 -18.49 11.03 -3.01
C ALA A 123 -20.01 10.87 -2.88
N GLN A 124 -20.50 9.64 -2.74
CA GLN A 124 -21.92 9.37 -2.51
C GLN A 124 -22.43 9.99 -1.20
N ARG A 125 -21.67 9.89 -0.10
CA ARG A 125 -22.03 10.51 1.19
C ARG A 125 -22.09 12.04 1.09
N ILE A 126 -21.17 12.67 0.37
CA ILE A 126 -21.17 14.12 0.15
C ILE A 126 -22.41 14.53 -0.65
N ASN A 127 -22.72 13.81 -1.74
CA ASN A 127 -23.89 14.11 -2.56
C ASN A 127 -25.20 13.94 -1.77
N GLN A 128 -25.32 12.88 -0.96
CA GLN A 128 -26.46 12.67 -0.07
C GLN A 128 -26.59 13.80 0.97
N ALA A 129 -25.49 14.22 1.60
CA ALA A 129 -25.50 15.33 2.54
C ALA A 129 -25.89 16.68 1.90
N LEU A 130 -25.53 16.89 0.63
CA LEU A 130 -25.94 18.08 -0.14
C LEU A 130 -27.42 18.03 -0.53
N GLU A 131 -27.94 16.86 -0.93
CA GLU A 131 -29.37 16.66 -1.21
C GLU A 131 -30.23 16.87 0.03
N ASP A 132 -29.82 16.32 1.18
CA ASP A 132 -30.53 16.48 2.46
C ASP A 132 -30.56 17.95 2.91
N LYS A 133 -29.47 18.70 2.68
CA LYS A 133 -29.45 20.15 2.93
C LYS A 133 -30.39 20.90 1.99
N ARG A 134 -30.39 20.59 0.69
CA ARG A 134 -31.32 21.20 -0.29
C ARG A 134 -32.79 20.94 0.05
N LYS A 135 -33.13 19.73 0.49
CA LYS A 135 -34.49 19.37 0.91
C LYS A 135 -34.95 20.13 2.16
N LYS A 136 -34.04 20.41 3.10
CA LYS A 136 -34.33 21.20 4.31
C LYS A 136 -34.42 22.72 4.07
N THR A 137 -33.83 23.24 3.00
CA THR A 137 -33.90 24.68 2.66
C THR A 137 -35.11 25.01 1.77
N ASN A 138 -35.66 24.02 1.06
CA ASN A 138 -36.85 24.19 0.22
C ASN A 138 -38.19 23.92 0.95
N HIS A 139 -38.15 23.74 2.28
CA HIS A 139 -39.32 23.50 3.12
C HIS A 139 -39.40 24.50 4.26
#